data_AF-A0A2S7D6D9-F1
#
_entry.id   AF-A0A2S7D6D9-F1
#
_cell.length_a   1.000
_cell.length_b   1.000
_cell.length_c   1.000
_cell.angle_alpha   90.00
_cell.angle_beta   90.00
_cell.angle_gamma   90.00
#
_symmetry.space_group_name_H-M   'P 1'
#
loop_
_entity.id
_entity.type
_entity.pdbx_description
1 polymer ?
#
loop_
_entity_poly.entity_id
_entity_poly.type
_entity_poly.pdbx_seq_one_letter_code
_entity_poly.pdbx_strand_id
1 'polypeptide(L)'
;MQPDLQAALHYCRNPPSPPGVALRIIELAQDPDVDMTTTAKVIGMDMALSARMLRVANSPLYASRRRVDNLGQALTMLGLNATLSLALGFSMVHGVRSTFTAHPLHERIWRRAGLCALASRILGQAYGIRKPEELMLAGLLQDIGKLALLQGAPALYAPLLEQAPDNASLLDAERQHLGATHAEIGAWLAHQWQLPHYLQNAIAQSEEEPAGLEPFMACVALSGHLADIWLSASAVTATEHAQRQAQDVLELDAERFEKVIERIAESLPELEALFDIRVPQPEHIQLIFEQARELAMLRSLRELQDVAEARRHADESENRMRHLAEQASRDALTGVFNRHQLGTALAHEFELASRQGWPLSIAFIDLDDFKRVNDAHGHLVGDEVLRNFAQTLQRMVRTSDLVARYGGEEFLVILPNTPADAALMVIERILAETARTPMAQLQGGPLHITFSAGLATHGGVERQFESIEHLLQAADSTLYRSKHRGRNRVTAYDATDVSTPPNLRAH
;
A
#
# COMPACT_ATOMS: atom_id res chain seq x y z
N MET A 1 6.92 -27.29 -8.43
CA MET A 1 7.60 -28.10 -9.46
C MET A 1 6.61 -29.08 -10.09
N GLN A 2 6.54 -29.13 -11.42
CA GLN A 2 5.75 -30.15 -12.11
C GLN A 2 6.30 -31.57 -11.86
N PRO A 3 5.45 -32.61 -11.68
CA PRO A 3 5.90 -33.98 -11.42
C PRO A 3 6.88 -34.52 -12.47
N ASP A 4 6.68 -34.15 -13.74
CA ASP A 4 7.50 -34.59 -14.86
C ASP A 4 8.91 -33.98 -14.82
N LEU A 5 9.04 -32.72 -14.35
CA LEU A 5 10.34 -32.07 -14.15
C LEU A 5 11.10 -32.69 -12.98
N GLN A 6 10.40 -33.03 -11.90
CA GLN A 6 11.00 -33.74 -10.77
C GLN A 6 11.55 -35.10 -11.19
N ALA A 7 10.78 -35.85 -11.99
CA ALA A 7 11.21 -37.12 -12.54
C ALA A 7 12.41 -36.93 -13.50
N ALA A 8 12.38 -35.93 -14.38
CA ALA A 8 13.48 -35.63 -15.31
C ALA A 8 14.80 -35.32 -14.56
N LEU A 9 14.73 -34.55 -13.47
CA LEU A 9 15.89 -34.24 -12.63
C LEU A 9 16.38 -35.47 -11.84
N HIS A 10 15.47 -36.27 -11.29
CA HIS A 10 15.82 -37.47 -10.51
C HIS A 10 16.43 -38.59 -11.35
N TYR A 11 15.96 -38.77 -12.59
CA TYR A 11 16.44 -39.79 -13.52
C TYR A 11 17.43 -39.25 -14.55
N CYS A 12 18.00 -38.07 -14.32
CA CYS A 12 19.04 -37.52 -15.19
C CYS A 12 20.23 -38.49 -15.27
N ARG A 13 20.72 -38.77 -16.48
CA ARG A 13 21.80 -39.75 -16.70
C ARG A 13 23.12 -39.36 -16.03
N ASN A 14 23.37 -38.05 -15.88
CA ASN A 14 24.49 -37.48 -15.13
C ASN A 14 23.92 -36.33 -14.31
N PRO A 15 23.40 -36.54 -13.08
CA PRO A 15 22.99 -35.42 -12.25
C PRO A 15 24.25 -34.66 -11.78
N PRO A 16 24.17 -33.34 -11.56
CA PRO A 16 25.24 -32.66 -10.87
C PRO A 16 25.39 -33.32 -9.49
N SER A 17 26.61 -33.70 -9.14
CA SER A 17 26.91 -34.33 -7.85
C SER A 17 28.16 -33.68 -7.25
N PRO A 18 28.17 -33.44 -5.92
CA PRO A 18 29.37 -32.95 -5.26
C PRO A 18 30.45 -34.03 -5.38
N PRO A 19 31.72 -33.65 -5.66
CA PRO A 19 32.81 -34.61 -5.63
C PRO A 19 32.96 -35.18 -4.22
N GLY A 20 33.55 -36.38 -4.09
CA GLY A 20 33.65 -37.06 -2.79
C GLY A 20 34.32 -36.22 -1.68
N VAL A 21 35.28 -35.36 -2.05
CA VAL A 21 35.90 -34.40 -1.11
C VAL A 21 34.91 -33.35 -0.59
N ALA A 22 33.97 -32.87 -1.42
CA ALA A 22 32.93 -31.93 -1.00
C ALA A 22 31.97 -32.57 -0.01
N LEU A 23 31.55 -33.83 -0.23
CA LEU A 23 30.71 -34.57 0.72
C LEU A 23 31.38 -34.69 2.09
N ARG A 24 32.69 -34.99 2.13
CA ARG A 24 33.45 -35.01 3.39
C ARG A 24 33.52 -33.64 4.05
N ILE A 25 33.67 -32.57 3.29
CA ILE A 25 33.67 -31.20 3.84
C ILE A 25 32.29 -30.83 4.39
N ILE A 26 31.20 -31.26 3.73
CA ILE A 26 29.82 -31.07 4.18
C ILE A 26 29.56 -31.80 5.51
N GLU A 27 30.06 -33.04 5.65
CA GLU A 27 30.01 -33.81 6.90
C GLU A 27 30.77 -33.05 8.01
N LEU A 28 32.00 -32.61 7.73
CA LEU A 28 32.82 -31.85 8.70
C LEU A 28 32.15 -30.53 9.11
N ALA A 29 31.51 -29.81 8.20
CA ALA A 29 30.86 -28.53 8.50
C ALA A 29 29.62 -28.66 9.40
N GLN A 30 29.08 -29.88 9.53
CA GLN A 30 27.92 -30.19 10.37
C GLN A 30 28.30 -30.91 11.66
N ASP A 31 29.57 -31.29 11.82
CA ASP A 31 30.09 -31.93 13.02
C ASP A 31 30.47 -30.87 14.07
N PRO A 32 29.79 -30.81 15.24
CA PRO A 32 30.08 -29.82 16.28
C PRO A 32 31.44 -30.06 16.96
N ASP A 33 32.01 -31.26 16.86
CA ASP A 33 33.25 -31.65 17.52
C ASP A 33 34.48 -31.57 16.59
N VAL A 34 34.30 -31.04 15.38
CA VAL A 34 35.36 -30.97 14.38
C VAL A 34 36.51 -30.05 14.80
N ASP A 35 37.75 -30.53 14.65
CA ASP A 35 38.96 -29.78 14.95
C ASP A 35 39.77 -29.41 13.69
N MET A 36 40.63 -28.40 13.81
CA MET A 36 41.47 -27.94 12.69
C MET A 36 42.38 -29.05 12.14
N THR A 37 42.83 -29.99 12.99
CA THR A 37 43.71 -31.08 12.58
C THR A 37 43.01 -32.03 11.63
N THR A 38 41.77 -32.41 11.94
CA THR A 38 40.93 -33.31 11.13
C THR A 38 40.57 -32.64 9.82
N THR A 39 40.17 -31.37 9.85
CA THR A 39 39.88 -30.59 8.64
C THR A 39 41.10 -30.49 7.72
N ALA A 40 42.29 -30.18 8.25
CA ALA A 40 43.52 -30.12 7.46
C ALA A 40 43.87 -31.46 6.80
N LYS A 41 43.63 -32.58 7.49
CA LYS A 41 43.85 -33.93 6.92
C LYS A 41 42.90 -34.21 5.76
N VAL A 42 41.61 -33.92 5.90
CA VAL A 42 40.59 -34.17 4.86
C VAL A 42 40.85 -33.30 3.63
N ILE A 43 41.10 -32.00 3.81
CA ILE A 43 41.45 -31.10 2.69
C ILE A 43 42.78 -31.53 2.06
N GLY A 44 43.75 -31.93 2.87
CA GLY A 44 45.07 -32.39 2.45
C GLY A 44 45.08 -33.63 1.56
N MET A 45 43.99 -34.40 1.51
CA MET A 45 43.85 -35.53 0.58
C MET A 45 43.70 -35.09 -0.88
N ASP A 46 43.23 -33.86 -1.12
CA ASP A 46 43.13 -33.27 -2.46
C ASP A 46 44.23 -32.20 -2.64
N MET A 47 45.25 -32.54 -3.43
CA MET A 47 46.39 -31.65 -3.70
C MET A 47 45.99 -30.37 -4.43
N ALA A 48 45.01 -30.43 -5.34
CA ALA A 48 44.56 -29.27 -6.09
C ALA A 48 43.78 -28.31 -5.19
N LEU A 49 42.90 -28.86 -4.35
CA LEU A 49 42.18 -28.10 -3.33
C LEU A 49 43.15 -27.47 -2.33
N SER A 50 44.14 -28.24 -1.85
CA SER A 50 45.17 -27.76 -0.93
C SER A 50 45.95 -26.57 -1.51
N ALA A 51 46.35 -26.65 -2.78
CA ALA A 51 47.04 -25.56 -3.47
C ALA A 51 46.18 -24.30 -3.59
N ARG A 52 44.87 -24.44 -3.84
CA ARG A 52 43.94 -23.29 -3.87
C ARG A 52 43.75 -22.66 -2.49
N MET A 53 43.62 -23.47 -1.44
CA MET A 53 43.54 -22.98 -0.07
C MET A 53 44.78 -22.16 0.33
N LEU A 54 45.98 -22.64 -0.03
CA LEU A 54 47.21 -21.89 0.19
C LEU A 54 47.26 -20.60 -0.65
N ARG A 55 46.76 -20.63 -1.88
CA ARG A 55 46.69 -19.44 -2.73
C ARG A 55 45.78 -18.37 -2.13
N VAL A 56 44.60 -18.76 -1.63
CA VAL A 56 43.67 -17.85 -0.94
C VAL A 56 44.30 -17.29 0.34
N ALA A 57 44.92 -18.14 1.16
CA ALA A 57 45.52 -17.70 2.40
C ALA A 57 46.66 -16.68 2.20
N ASN A 58 47.27 -16.65 1.01
CA ASN A 58 48.29 -15.67 0.64
C ASN A 58 47.76 -14.55 -0.27
N SER A 59 46.45 -14.48 -0.54
CA SER A 59 45.89 -13.43 -1.41
C SER A 59 45.67 -12.12 -0.65
N PRO A 60 45.65 -10.98 -1.35
CA PRO A 60 45.36 -9.68 -0.73
C PRO A 60 44.02 -9.65 0.03
N LEU A 61 43.00 -10.43 -0.38
CA LEU A 61 41.72 -10.57 0.35
C LEU A 61 41.86 -10.89 1.84
N TYR A 62 42.90 -11.63 2.25
CA TYR A 62 43.08 -12.10 3.64
C TYR A 62 44.32 -11.51 4.32
N ALA A 63 45.04 -10.61 3.63
CA ALA A 63 46.12 -9.76 4.12
C ALA A 63 46.92 -10.33 5.32
N SER A 64 47.81 -11.29 5.07
CA SER A 64 48.74 -11.78 6.08
C SER A 64 50.10 -11.10 5.98
N ARG A 65 50.66 -10.65 7.11
CA ARG A 65 52.05 -10.17 7.21
C ARG A 65 53.08 -11.29 7.01
N ARG A 66 52.65 -12.55 7.09
CA ARG A 66 53.51 -13.74 6.97
C ARG A 66 52.97 -14.66 5.89
N ARG A 67 53.86 -15.14 5.03
CA ARG A 67 53.53 -16.15 4.02
C ARG A 67 53.05 -17.43 4.72
N VAL A 68 51.95 -17.98 4.23
CA VAL A 68 51.37 -19.25 4.67
C VAL A 68 51.88 -20.37 3.77
N ASP A 69 52.60 -21.34 4.34
CA ASP A 69 53.29 -22.39 3.57
C ASP A 69 52.62 -23.77 3.69
N ASN A 70 51.69 -23.96 4.63
CA ASN A 70 50.95 -25.22 4.80
C ASN A 70 49.50 -25.02 5.26
N LEU A 71 48.68 -26.06 5.11
CA LEU A 71 47.25 -26.01 5.43
C LEU A 71 46.99 -25.70 6.90
N GLY A 72 47.76 -26.24 7.84
CA GLY A 72 47.57 -25.93 9.27
C GLY A 72 47.72 -24.44 9.58
N GLN A 73 48.71 -23.77 8.96
CA GLN A 73 48.87 -22.33 9.05
C GLN A 73 47.70 -21.58 8.40
N ALA A 74 47.21 -22.04 7.24
CA ALA A 74 46.05 -21.47 6.57
C ALA A 74 44.79 -21.56 7.46
N LEU A 75 44.52 -22.72 8.06
CA LEU A 75 43.40 -22.95 8.96
C LEU A 75 43.49 -22.09 10.22
N THR A 76 44.69 -21.92 10.78
CA THR A 76 44.90 -21.07 11.95
C THR A 76 44.59 -19.61 11.65
N MET A 77 44.95 -19.15 10.45
CA MET A 77 44.78 -17.76 10.03
C MET A 77 43.35 -17.45 9.60
N LEU A 78 42.76 -18.30 8.75
CA LEU A 78 41.40 -18.13 8.24
C LEU A 78 40.34 -18.48 9.29
N GLY A 79 40.66 -19.41 10.18
CA GLY A 79 39.69 -20.06 11.06
C GLY A 79 39.02 -21.26 10.39
N LEU A 80 38.43 -22.12 11.23
CA LEU A 80 37.85 -23.40 10.83
C LEU A 80 36.69 -23.24 9.84
N ASN A 81 35.68 -22.44 10.19
CA ASN A 81 34.47 -22.27 9.38
C ASN A 81 34.80 -21.62 8.02
N ALA A 82 35.60 -20.56 8.01
CA ALA A 82 36.05 -19.92 6.78
C ALA A 82 36.80 -20.91 5.86
N THR A 83 37.66 -21.75 6.44
CA THR A 83 38.37 -22.79 5.69
C THR A 83 37.40 -23.79 5.09
N LEU A 84 36.43 -24.30 5.87
CA LEU A 84 35.42 -25.25 5.39
C LEU A 84 34.56 -24.64 4.28
N SER A 85 34.10 -23.40 4.43
CA SER A 85 33.30 -22.71 3.41
C SER A 85 34.08 -22.49 2.10
N LEU A 86 35.34 -22.05 2.19
CA LEU A 86 36.21 -21.88 1.02
C LEU A 86 36.51 -23.20 0.32
N ALA A 87 36.84 -24.23 1.11
CA ALA A 87 37.14 -25.56 0.59
C ALA A 87 35.91 -26.13 -0.12
N LEU A 88 34.73 -26.02 0.50
CA LEU A 88 33.47 -26.43 -0.12
C LEU A 88 33.22 -25.64 -1.41
N GLY A 89 33.37 -24.31 -1.40
CA GLY A 89 33.23 -23.49 -2.60
C GLY A 89 34.13 -23.94 -3.75
N PHE A 90 35.42 -24.16 -3.50
CA PHE A 90 36.35 -24.64 -4.54
C PHE A 90 36.01 -26.03 -5.08
N SER A 91 35.64 -26.95 -4.19
CA SER A 91 35.25 -28.30 -4.58
C SER A 91 33.95 -28.30 -5.38
N MET A 92 32.98 -27.45 -5.01
CA MET A 92 31.73 -27.30 -5.75
C MET A 92 31.97 -26.70 -7.13
N VAL A 93 32.67 -25.56 -7.25
CA VAL A 93 32.93 -24.96 -8.58
C VAL A 93 33.64 -25.94 -9.49
N HIS A 94 34.73 -26.58 -9.04
CA HIS A 94 35.52 -27.42 -9.92
C HIS A 94 34.90 -28.79 -10.18
N GLY A 95 34.35 -29.43 -9.14
CA GLY A 95 33.70 -30.72 -9.28
C GLY A 95 32.47 -30.63 -10.18
N VAL A 96 31.58 -29.67 -9.88
CA VAL A 96 30.34 -29.49 -10.64
C VAL A 96 30.65 -28.98 -12.05
N ARG A 97 31.55 -27.99 -12.23
CA ARG A 97 31.98 -27.53 -13.58
C ARG A 97 32.55 -28.65 -14.45
N SER A 98 33.26 -29.61 -13.88
CA SER A 98 33.82 -30.75 -14.62
C SER A 98 32.77 -31.76 -15.09
N THR A 99 31.56 -31.71 -14.51
CA THR A 99 30.46 -32.64 -14.83
C THR A 99 29.63 -32.15 -16.03
N PHE A 100 29.73 -30.87 -16.41
CA PHE A 100 28.96 -30.29 -17.51
C PHE A 100 29.71 -30.33 -18.84
N THR A 101 28.97 -30.54 -19.92
CA THR A 101 29.46 -30.30 -21.28
C THR A 101 29.68 -28.81 -21.50
N ALA A 102 30.71 -28.43 -22.26
CA ALA A 102 30.97 -27.02 -22.56
C ALA A 102 29.76 -26.42 -23.31
N HIS A 103 29.06 -25.49 -22.66
CA HIS A 103 27.93 -24.75 -23.21
C HIS A 103 28.11 -23.27 -22.86
N PRO A 104 27.89 -22.31 -23.79
CA PRO A 104 28.05 -20.88 -23.50
C PRO A 104 27.22 -20.41 -22.29
N LEU A 105 26.04 -20.99 -22.11
CA LEU A 105 25.17 -20.69 -20.97
C LEU A 105 25.76 -21.11 -19.61
N HIS A 106 26.59 -22.17 -19.55
CA HIS A 106 27.29 -22.52 -18.31
C HIS A 106 28.26 -21.41 -17.89
N GLU A 107 28.98 -20.81 -18.85
CA GLU A 107 29.87 -19.71 -18.56
C GLU A 107 29.10 -18.48 -18.06
N ARG A 108 27.94 -18.18 -18.65
CA ARG A 108 27.04 -17.11 -18.17
C ARG A 108 26.59 -17.33 -16.73
N ILE A 109 26.20 -18.56 -16.37
CA ILE A 109 25.79 -18.90 -14.99
C ILE A 109 26.96 -18.76 -14.03
N TRP A 110 28.15 -19.28 -14.38
CA TRP A 110 29.33 -19.15 -13.51
C TRP A 110 29.79 -17.71 -13.32
N ARG A 111 29.66 -16.86 -14.35
CA ARG A 111 29.91 -15.41 -14.24
C ARG A 111 29.01 -14.76 -13.20
N ARG A 112 27.70 -15.02 -13.26
CA ARG A 112 26.75 -14.51 -12.25
C ARG A 112 27.08 -15.05 -10.86
N ALA A 113 27.31 -16.35 -10.73
CA ALA A 113 27.66 -16.97 -9.46
C ALA A 113 28.92 -16.36 -8.81
N GLY A 114 29.95 -16.07 -9.61
CA GLY A 114 31.17 -15.41 -9.14
C GLY A 114 30.91 -13.99 -8.63
N LEU A 115 30.13 -13.19 -9.37
CA LEU A 115 29.71 -11.85 -8.95
C LEU A 115 28.86 -11.90 -7.68
N CYS A 116 27.89 -12.81 -7.60
CA CYS A 116 27.01 -12.97 -6.43
C CYS A 116 27.79 -13.39 -5.19
N ALA A 117 28.81 -14.24 -5.34
CA ALA A 117 29.72 -14.61 -4.26
C ALA A 117 30.47 -13.39 -3.69
N LEU A 118 31.07 -12.56 -4.55
CA LEU A 118 31.74 -11.33 -4.11
C LEU A 118 30.77 -10.31 -3.52
N ALA A 119 29.64 -10.09 -4.18
CA ALA A 119 28.64 -9.13 -3.76
C ALA A 119 28.07 -9.51 -2.39
N SER A 120 27.67 -10.77 -2.18
CA SER A 120 27.18 -11.27 -0.88
C SER A 120 28.20 -11.03 0.24
N ARG A 121 29.48 -11.35 -0.04
CA ARG A 121 30.58 -11.13 0.91
C ARG A 121 30.74 -9.67 1.29
N ILE A 122 30.83 -8.79 0.30
CA ILE A 122 31.12 -7.37 0.50
C ILE A 122 29.92 -6.65 1.11
N LEU A 123 28.69 -6.97 0.69
CA LEU A 123 27.46 -6.47 1.30
C LEU A 123 27.39 -6.83 2.78
N GLY A 124 27.62 -8.10 3.13
CA GLY A 124 27.61 -8.51 4.53
C GLY A 124 28.72 -7.87 5.35
N GLN A 125 29.90 -7.65 4.77
CA GLN A 125 30.97 -6.88 5.44
C GLN A 125 30.56 -5.42 5.68
N ALA A 126 29.97 -4.77 4.70
CA ALA A 126 29.47 -3.39 4.82
C ALA A 126 28.36 -3.28 5.87
N TYR A 127 27.50 -4.30 5.98
CA TYR A 127 26.45 -4.38 7.00
C TYR A 127 26.98 -4.76 8.41
N GLY A 128 28.15 -5.43 8.48
CA GLY A 128 28.78 -5.85 9.75
C GLY A 128 28.60 -7.34 10.11
N ILE A 129 28.19 -8.17 9.17
CA ILE A 129 28.08 -9.63 9.33
C ILE A 129 29.48 -10.26 9.41
N ARG A 130 29.77 -10.95 10.52
CA ARG A 130 31.08 -11.60 10.78
C ARG A 130 31.19 -13.01 10.21
N LYS A 131 30.61 -13.25 9.03
CA LYS A 131 30.60 -14.55 8.33
C LYS A 131 30.84 -14.41 6.82
N PRO A 132 31.89 -13.69 6.39
CA PRO A 132 32.05 -13.30 4.99
C PRO A 132 32.30 -14.49 4.04
N GLU A 133 32.89 -15.59 4.49
CA GLU A 133 33.09 -16.80 3.69
C GLU A 133 31.81 -17.64 3.55
N GLU A 134 30.95 -17.66 4.58
CA GLU A 134 29.63 -18.31 4.50
C GLU A 134 28.74 -17.54 3.51
N LEU A 135 28.73 -16.20 3.55
CA LEU A 135 28.03 -15.35 2.59
C LEU A 135 28.54 -15.55 1.17
N MET A 136 29.88 -15.60 1.00
CA MET A 136 30.48 -15.85 -0.30
C MET A 136 30.06 -17.22 -0.86
N LEU A 137 30.05 -18.25 -0.02
CA LEU A 137 29.60 -19.58 -0.41
C LEU A 137 28.10 -19.60 -0.76
N ALA A 138 27.26 -18.90 0.00
CA ALA A 138 25.83 -18.81 -0.29
C ALA A 138 25.57 -18.12 -1.65
N GLY A 139 26.19 -16.96 -1.88
CA GLY A 139 26.07 -16.25 -3.17
C GLY A 139 26.65 -17.04 -4.35
N LEU A 140 27.70 -17.83 -4.13
CA LEU A 140 28.26 -18.73 -5.14
C LEU A 140 27.30 -19.85 -5.53
N LEU A 141 26.52 -20.36 -4.56
CA LEU A 141 25.65 -21.52 -4.74
C LEU A 141 24.19 -21.15 -5.04
N GLN A 142 23.79 -19.88 -4.94
CA GLN A 142 22.38 -19.49 -5.11
C GLN A 142 21.80 -19.86 -6.49
N ASP A 143 22.64 -19.93 -7.52
CA ASP A 143 22.24 -20.27 -8.89
C ASP A 143 22.43 -21.75 -9.27
N ILE A 144 22.73 -22.66 -8.32
CA ILE A 144 23.00 -24.08 -8.67
C ILE A 144 21.81 -24.77 -9.35
N GLY A 145 20.59 -24.29 -9.12
CA GLY A 145 19.41 -24.79 -9.81
C GLY A 145 19.42 -24.51 -11.31
N LYS A 146 20.02 -23.39 -11.76
CA LYS A 146 20.18 -23.08 -13.19
C LYS A 146 21.07 -24.13 -13.87
N LEU A 147 22.15 -24.53 -13.20
CA LEU A 147 23.05 -25.58 -13.68
C LEU A 147 22.34 -26.95 -13.73
N ALA A 148 21.57 -27.27 -12.69
CA ALA A 148 20.82 -28.53 -12.62
C ALA A 148 19.75 -28.62 -13.72
N LEU A 149 19.01 -27.54 -13.97
CA LEU A 149 18.02 -27.47 -15.04
C LEU A 149 18.66 -27.58 -16.42
N LEU A 150 19.79 -26.90 -16.65
CA LEU A 150 20.50 -26.94 -17.93
C LEU A 150 21.07 -28.34 -18.23
N GLN A 151 21.47 -29.10 -17.21
CA GLN A 151 21.93 -30.48 -17.39
C GLN A 151 20.79 -31.50 -17.47
N GLY A 152 19.79 -31.38 -16.61
CA GLY A 152 18.68 -32.34 -16.50
C GLY A 152 17.62 -32.17 -17.58
N ALA A 153 17.37 -30.94 -18.03
CA ALA A 153 16.36 -30.61 -19.01
C ALA A 153 16.81 -29.49 -19.98
N PRO A 154 17.94 -29.65 -20.70
CA PRO A 154 18.50 -28.60 -21.56
C PRO A 154 17.51 -28.08 -22.60
N ALA A 155 16.73 -28.97 -23.23
CA ALA A 155 15.76 -28.60 -24.26
C ALA A 155 14.60 -27.72 -23.73
N LEU A 156 14.27 -27.85 -22.43
CA LEU A 156 13.26 -27.02 -21.78
C LEU A 156 13.86 -25.72 -21.24
N TYR A 157 15.07 -25.77 -20.67
CA TYR A 157 15.61 -24.65 -19.92
C TYR A 157 16.50 -23.70 -20.73
N ALA A 158 17.32 -24.22 -21.66
CA ALA A 158 18.23 -23.39 -22.45
C ALA A 158 17.49 -22.26 -23.21
N PRO A 159 16.33 -22.49 -23.86
CA PRO A 159 15.60 -21.42 -24.54
C PRO A 159 15.12 -20.31 -23.59
N LEU A 160 14.69 -20.67 -22.37
CA LEU A 160 14.24 -19.69 -21.38
C LEU A 160 15.42 -18.79 -20.96
N LEU A 161 16.57 -19.39 -20.68
CA LEU A 161 17.77 -18.67 -20.28
C LEU A 161 18.35 -17.80 -21.41
N GLU A 162 18.24 -18.24 -22.67
CA GLU A 162 18.68 -17.46 -23.84
C GLU A 162 17.78 -16.27 -24.15
N GLN A 163 16.47 -16.42 -24.00
CA GLN A 163 15.48 -15.41 -24.38
C GLN A 163 15.23 -14.37 -23.28
N ALA A 164 15.46 -14.73 -22.01
CA ALA A 164 15.23 -13.83 -20.88
C ALA A 164 16.20 -12.63 -20.92
N PRO A 165 15.69 -11.38 -21.04
CA PRO A 165 16.52 -10.18 -21.07
C PRO A 165 17.14 -9.85 -19.70
N ASP A 166 16.47 -10.25 -18.63
CA ASP A 166 16.87 -10.04 -17.24
C ASP A 166 16.41 -11.22 -16.36
N ASN A 167 16.85 -11.21 -15.10
CA ASN A 167 16.55 -12.29 -14.17
C ASN A 167 15.07 -12.32 -13.75
N ALA A 168 14.39 -11.17 -13.67
CA ALA A 168 12.95 -11.11 -13.37
C ALA A 168 12.12 -11.81 -14.44
N SER A 169 12.38 -11.52 -15.71
CA SER A 169 11.74 -12.18 -16.85
C SER A 169 12.05 -13.68 -16.90
N LEU A 170 13.26 -14.09 -16.46
CA LEU A 170 13.61 -15.50 -16.33
C LEU A 170 12.76 -16.20 -15.26
N LEU A 171 12.59 -15.59 -14.08
CA LEU A 171 11.78 -16.14 -13.00
C LEU A 171 10.32 -16.32 -13.42
N ASP A 172 9.75 -15.34 -14.12
CA ASP A 172 8.39 -15.42 -14.67
C ASP A 172 8.27 -16.56 -15.69
N ALA A 173 9.24 -16.67 -16.60
CA ALA A 173 9.26 -17.73 -17.61
C ALA A 173 9.42 -19.11 -16.97
N GLU A 174 10.29 -19.26 -15.97
CA GLU A 174 10.46 -20.50 -15.20
C GLU A 174 9.16 -20.88 -14.47
N ARG A 175 8.53 -19.93 -13.78
CA ARG A 175 7.27 -20.17 -13.07
C ARG A 175 6.18 -20.63 -14.04
N GLN A 176 6.08 -19.99 -15.21
CA GLN A 176 5.08 -20.32 -16.22
C GLN A 176 5.33 -21.68 -16.89
N HIS A 177 6.57 -21.99 -17.26
CA HIS A 177 6.88 -23.18 -18.08
C HIS A 177 7.27 -24.41 -17.25
N LEU A 178 7.87 -24.22 -16.08
CA LEU A 178 8.40 -25.30 -15.22
C LEU A 178 7.58 -25.49 -13.93
N GLY A 179 6.74 -24.50 -13.57
CA GLY A 179 6.01 -24.51 -12.31
C GLY A 179 6.91 -24.45 -11.08
N ALA A 180 8.15 -23.99 -11.24
CA ALA A 180 9.14 -23.76 -10.20
C ALA A 180 10.23 -22.81 -10.72
N THR A 181 10.87 -22.06 -9.82
CA THR A 181 12.04 -21.24 -10.15
C THR A 181 13.34 -22.02 -9.96
N HIS A 182 14.42 -21.55 -10.58
CA HIS A 182 15.75 -22.13 -10.36
C HIS A 182 16.18 -22.08 -8.88
N ALA A 183 15.76 -21.08 -8.10
CA ALA A 183 16.03 -21.02 -6.65
C ALA A 183 15.38 -22.21 -5.90
N GLU A 184 14.12 -22.51 -6.19
CA GLU A 184 13.41 -23.66 -5.60
C GLU A 184 14.04 -25.00 -6.02
N ILE A 185 14.47 -25.12 -7.27
CA ILE A 185 15.20 -26.31 -7.76
C ILE A 185 16.57 -26.42 -7.09
N GLY A 186 17.26 -25.29 -6.91
CA GLY A 186 18.54 -25.22 -6.20
C GLY A 186 18.40 -25.64 -4.74
N ALA A 187 17.35 -25.19 -4.05
CA ALA A 187 17.06 -25.56 -2.66
C ALA A 187 16.73 -27.06 -2.53
N TRP A 188 15.93 -27.59 -3.47
CA TRP A 188 15.68 -29.03 -3.56
C TRP A 188 16.99 -29.83 -3.72
N LEU A 189 17.89 -29.37 -4.60
CA LEU A 189 19.18 -30.00 -4.83
C LEU A 189 20.10 -29.90 -3.60
N ALA A 190 20.13 -28.75 -2.94
CA ALA A 190 20.87 -28.52 -1.70
C ALA A 190 20.44 -29.48 -0.59
N HIS A 191 19.13 -29.78 -0.50
CA HIS A 191 18.61 -30.79 0.42
C HIS A 191 19.08 -32.20 0.06
N GLN A 192 19.08 -32.57 -1.23
CA GLN A 192 19.60 -33.89 -1.67
C GLN A 192 21.09 -34.05 -1.35
N TRP A 193 21.87 -32.97 -1.43
CA TRP A 193 23.30 -32.96 -1.10
C TRP A 193 23.58 -32.79 0.40
N GLN A 194 22.54 -32.70 1.24
CA GLN A 194 22.66 -32.47 2.67
C GLN A 194 23.53 -31.26 3.02
N LEU A 195 23.42 -30.18 2.23
CA LEU A 195 24.13 -28.93 2.53
C LEU A 195 23.67 -28.37 3.89
N PRO A 196 24.54 -27.63 4.61
CA PRO A 196 24.13 -26.92 5.83
C PRO A 196 22.83 -26.12 5.65
N HIS A 197 21.97 -26.11 6.68
CA HIS A 197 20.64 -25.49 6.61
C HIS A 197 20.66 -24.02 6.20
N TYR A 198 21.70 -23.27 6.58
CA TYR A 198 21.83 -21.88 6.18
C TYR A 198 22.01 -21.72 4.66
N LEU A 199 22.70 -22.65 3.99
CA LEU A 199 22.83 -22.66 2.53
C LEU A 199 21.51 -23.05 1.85
N GLN A 200 20.81 -24.04 2.41
CA GLN A 200 19.49 -24.43 1.87
C GLN A 200 18.53 -23.24 1.88
N ASN A 201 18.46 -22.51 2.99
CA ASN A 201 17.65 -21.30 3.12
C ASN A 201 18.13 -20.18 2.19
N ALA A 202 19.43 -19.92 2.15
CA ALA A 202 20.00 -18.87 1.31
C ALA A 202 19.69 -19.08 -0.16
N ILE A 203 19.76 -20.33 -0.64
CA ILE A 203 19.42 -20.68 -2.02
C ILE A 203 17.90 -20.58 -2.25
N ALA A 204 17.08 -21.01 -1.30
CA ALA A 204 15.62 -20.93 -1.44
C ALA A 204 15.12 -19.48 -1.55
N GLN A 205 15.73 -18.58 -0.78
CA GLN A 205 15.30 -17.18 -0.65
C GLN A 205 16.10 -16.21 -1.53
N SER A 206 17.05 -16.68 -2.35
CA SER A 206 17.93 -15.80 -3.13
C SER A 206 17.23 -15.01 -4.22
N GLU A 207 15.99 -15.39 -4.56
CA GLU A 207 15.17 -14.75 -5.59
C GLU A 207 13.85 -14.22 -5.00
N GLU A 208 13.72 -14.19 -3.66
CA GLU A 208 12.65 -13.50 -2.94
C GLU A 208 12.98 -11.99 -2.82
N GLU A 209 11.96 -11.17 -2.58
CA GLU A 209 12.19 -9.75 -2.28
C GLU A 209 13.07 -9.64 -1.02
N PRO A 210 14.21 -8.93 -1.06
CA PRO A 210 15.11 -8.88 0.10
C PRO A 210 14.48 -8.19 1.32
N ALA A 211 13.43 -7.40 1.12
CA ALA A 211 12.67 -6.74 2.18
C ALA A 211 11.98 -7.78 3.10
N GLY A 212 12.30 -7.73 4.39
CA GLY A 212 11.74 -8.64 5.39
C GLY A 212 12.53 -9.93 5.60
N LEU A 213 13.59 -10.17 4.83
CA LEU A 213 14.55 -11.25 5.08
C LEU A 213 15.52 -10.88 6.22
N GLU A 214 16.00 -11.89 6.93
CA GLU A 214 17.12 -11.72 7.86
C GLU A 214 18.38 -11.19 7.12
N PRO A 215 19.23 -10.35 7.74
CA PRO A 215 20.28 -9.63 7.02
C PRO A 215 21.24 -10.51 6.20
N PHE A 216 21.54 -11.71 6.67
CA PHE A 216 22.35 -12.67 5.90
C PHE A 216 21.67 -13.05 4.58
N MET A 217 20.38 -13.38 4.62
CA MET A 217 19.62 -13.80 3.44
C MET A 217 19.36 -12.61 2.51
N ALA A 218 19.09 -11.42 3.09
CA ALA A 218 18.99 -10.18 2.35
C ALA A 218 20.25 -9.86 1.55
N CYS A 219 21.45 -10.02 2.14
CA CYS A 219 22.72 -9.85 1.40
C CYS A 219 22.86 -10.82 0.23
N VAL A 220 22.39 -12.07 0.38
CA VAL A 220 22.45 -13.10 -0.67
C VAL A 220 21.48 -12.74 -1.80
N ALA A 221 20.22 -12.46 -1.50
CA ALA A 221 19.23 -12.06 -2.51
C ALA A 221 19.64 -10.78 -3.25
N LEU A 222 20.08 -9.75 -2.51
CA LEU A 222 20.55 -8.49 -3.09
C LEU A 222 21.79 -8.67 -3.99
N SER A 223 22.62 -9.69 -3.73
CA SER A 223 23.82 -9.96 -4.54
C SER A 223 23.49 -10.24 -6.01
N GLY A 224 22.30 -10.79 -6.30
CA GLY A 224 21.80 -10.99 -7.66
C GLY A 224 21.58 -9.67 -8.40
N HIS A 225 20.95 -8.69 -7.74
CA HIS A 225 20.75 -7.35 -8.31
C HIS A 225 22.07 -6.62 -8.56
N LEU A 226 23.06 -6.78 -7.67
CA LEU A 226 24.39 -6.22 -7.90
C LEU A 226 25.07 -6.89 -9.09
N ALA A 227 24.98 -8.21 -9.25
CA ALA A 227 25.56 -8.90 -10.40
C ALA A 227 24.99 -8.39 -11.74
N ASP A 228 23.72 -7.98 -11.77
CA ASP A 228 23.08 -7.43 -12.98
C ASP A 228 23.70 -6.10 -13.44
N ILE A 229 24.41 -5.37 -12.57
CA ILE A 229 25.18 -4.17 -12.97
C ILE A 229 26.24 -4.51 -14.02
N TRP A 230 26.86 -5.70 -13.90
CA TRP A 230 27.87 -6.19 -14.83
C TRP A 230 27.30 -6.98 -16.00
N LEU A 231 26.15 -7.64 -15.80
CA LEU A 231 25.64 -8.65 -16.73
C LEU A 231 24.45 -8.20 -17.57
N SER A 232 23.69 -7.19 -17.12
CA SER A 232 22.52 -6.71 -17.85
C SER A 232 22.92 -5.82 -19.04
N ALA A 233 22.02 -5.73 -20.01
CA ALA A 233 22.18 -4.79 -21.14
C ALA A 233 22.08 -3.32 -20.71
N SER A 234 21.48 -3.03 -19.55
CA SER A 234 21.26 -1.67 -19.03
C SER A 234 21.85 -1.53 -17.63
N ALA A 235 23.18 -1.41 -17.56
CA ALA A 235 23.90 -1.26 -16.30
C ALA A 235 23.38 -0.08 -15.45
N VAL A 236 22.95 1.02 -16.07
CA VAL A 236 22.38 2.19 -15.40
C VAL A 236 21.09 1.84 -14.64
N THR A 237 20.17 1.14 -15.30
CA THR A 237 18.89 0.73 -14.68
C THR A 237 19.12 -0.31 -13.59
N ALA A 238 20.04 -1.25 -13.83
CA ALA A 238 20.43 -2.24 -12.83
C ALA A 238 21.07 -1.60 -11.59
N THR A 239 21.91 -0.57 -11.78
CA THR A 239 22.55 0.18 -10.69
C THR A 239 21.52 0.94 -9.85
N GLU A 240 20.60 1.65 -10.50
CA GLU A 240 19.52 2.37 -9.81
C GLU A 240 18.63 1.42 -9.01
N HIS A 241 18.29 0.26 -9.59
CA HIS A 241 17.47 -0.74 -8.92
C HIS A 241 18.18 -1.35 -7.72
N ALA A 242 19.43 -1.79 -7.90
CA ALA A 242 20.25 -2.36 -6.84
C ALA A 242 20.49 -1.36 -5.70
N GLN A 243 20.72 -0.08 -6.01
CA GLN A 243 20.90 0.97 -5.02
C GLN A 243 19.63 1.18 -4.17
N ARG A 244 18.45 1.22 -4.80
CA ARG A 244 17.17 1.32 -4.08
C ARG A 244 16.96 0.13 -3.14
N GLN A 245 17.14 -1.10 -3.65
CA GLN A 245 17.00 -2.30 -2.83
C GLN A 245 18.02 -2.32 -1.66
N ALA A 246 19.26 -1.89 -1.89
CA ALA A 246 20.27 -1.79 -0.85
C ALA A 246 19.92 -0.75 0.22
N GLN A 247 19.37 0.40 -0.18
CA GLN A 247 18.92 1.45 0.72
C GLN A 247 17.72 1.01 1.57
N ASP A 248 16.73 0.34 0.96
CA ASP A 248 15.49 -0.07 1.62
C ASP A 248 15.73 -1.21 2.63
N VAL A 249 16.69 -2.10 2.33
CA VAL A 249 16.85 -3.36 3.06
C VAL A 249 18.04 -3.34 4.02
N LEU A 250 19.15 -2.72 3.61
CA LEU A 250 20.40 -2.69 4.38
C LEU A 250 20.75 -1.29 4.89
N GLU A 251 19.87 -0.29 4.68
CA GLU A 251 20.10 1.12 5.01
C GLU A 251 21.41 1.67 4.43
N LEU A 252 21.84 1.13 3.29
CA LEU A 252 23.03 1.57 2.59
C LEU A 252 22.72 2.81 1.76
N ASP A 253 23.20 3.97 2.23
CA ASP A 253 23.18 5.21 1.46
C ASP A 253 23.96 5.09 0.14
N ALA A 254 23.73 6.04 -0.77
CA ALA A 254 24.34 6.05 -2.09
C ALA A 254 25.88 6.00 -2.05
N GLU A 255 26.50 6.70 -1.09
CA GLU A 255 27.96 6.76 -0.96
C GLU A 255 28.53 5.40 -0.52
N ARG A 256 27.90 4.74 0.44
CA ARG A 256 28.28 3.40 0.90
C ARG A 256 28.02 2.35 -0.17
N PHE A 257 26.91 2.47 -0.90
CA PHE A 257 26.61 1.59 -2.03
C PHE A 257 27.66 1.71 -3.13
N GLU A 258 28.05 2.92 -3.53
CA GLU A 258 29.13 3.15 -4.50
C GLU A 258 30.45 2.49 -4.05
N LYS A 259 30.82 2.63 -2.77
CA LYS A 259 31.99 1.97 -2.19
C LYS A 259 31.91 0.44 -2.24
N VAL A 260 30.73 -0.15 -2.08
CA VAL A 260 30.51 -1.61 -2.21
C VAL A 260 30.83 -2.08 -3.64
N ILE A 261 30.31 -1.38 -4.65
CA ILE A 261 30.56 -1.72 -6.06
C ILE A 261 32.02 -1.51 -6.44
N GLU A 262 32.65 -0.41 -6.01
CA GLU A 262 34.08 -0.17 -6.21
C GLU A 262 34.90 -1.33 -5.62
N ARG A 263 34.56 -1.76 -4.41
CA ARG A 263 35.21 -2.90 -3.76
C ARG A 263 35.01 -4.21 -4.49
N ILE A 264 33.83 -4.45 -5.06
CA ILE A 264 33.56 -5.62 -5.92
C ILE A 264 34.46 -5.57 -7.16
N ALA A 265 34.51 -4.43 -7.85
CA ALA A 265 35.33 -4.25 -9.04
C ALA A 265 36.83 -4.44 -8.75
N GLU A 266 37.33 -3.90 -7.65
CA GLU A 266 38.71 -4.09 -7.16
C GLU A 266 39.03 -5.56 -6.86
N SER A 267 38.09 -6.29 -6.26
CA SER A 267 38.28 -7.67 -5.81
C SER A 267 38.06 -8.70 -6.94
N LEU A 268 37.52 -8.26 -8.08
CA LEU A 268 37.12 -9.14 -9.17
C LEU A 268 38.31 -9.93 -9.75
N PRO A 269 39.47 -9.32 -10.10
CA PRO A 269 40.60 -10.07 -10.66
C PRO A 269 41.11 -11.19 -9.75
N GLU A 270 41.04 -11.00 -8.43
CA GLU A 270 41.42 -12.02 -7.45
C GLU A 270 40.45 -13.20 -7.48
N LEU A 271 39.14 -12.94 -7.54
CA LEU A 271 38.14 -14.00 -7.71
C LEU A 271 38.35 -14.76 -9.02
N GLU A 272 38.59 -14.06 -10.14
CA GLU A 272 38.84 -14.69 -11.43
C GLU A 272 40.03 -15.66 -11.36
N ALA A 273 41.12 -15.25 -10.71
CA ALA A 273 42.32 -16.08 -10.52
C ALA A 273 42.10 -17.28 -9.58
N LEU A 274 41.15 -17.19 -8.66
CA LEU A 274 40.83 -18.25 -7.69
C LEU A 274 39.89 -19.30 -8.27
N PHE A 275 38.86 -18.89 -9.01
CA PHE A 275 37.80 -19.76 -9.50
C PHE A 275 37.84 -20.04 -11.01
N ASP A 276 38.76 -19.41 -11.74
CA ASP A 276 38.85 -19.51 -13.21
C ASP A 276 37.54 -19.07 -13.89
N ILE A 277 36.90 -18.03 -13.36
CA ILE A 277 35.66 -17.43 -13.87
C ILE A 277 36.05 -16.09 -14.48
N ARG A 278 35.68 -15.83 -15.74
CA ARG A 278 35.98 -14.55 -16.41
C ARG A 278 34.75 -13.67 -16.42
N VAL A 279 34.81 -12.53 -15.76
CA VAL A 279 33.73 -11.56 -15.65
C VAL A 279 34.12 -10.31 -16.45
N PRO A 280 33.24 -9.81 -17.35
CA PRO A 280 33.52 -8.59 -18.10
C PRO A 280 33.63 -7.41 -17.13
N GLN A 281 34.66 -6.57 -17.27
CA GLN A 281 34.76 -5.32 -16.50
C GLN A 281 34.03 -4.19 -17.27
N PRO A 282 33.13 -3.43 -16.62
CA PRO A 282 32.51 -2.27 -17.22
C PRO A 282 33.60 -1.21 -17.43
N GLU A 283 33.76 -0.70 -18.64
CA GLU A 283 34.83 0.25 -18.97
C GLU A 283 34.75 1.56 -18.16
N HIS A 284 33.54 1.95 -17.72
CA HIS A 284 33.30 3.23 -17.04
C HIS A 284 32.27 3.12 -15.90
N ILE A 285 32.60 2.41 -14.82
CA ILE A 285 31.72 2.28 -13.63
C ILE A 285 31.27 3.65 -13.08
N GLN A 286 32.16 4.64 -13.04
CA GLN A 286 31.82 5.99 -12.54
C GLN A 286 30.74 6.69 -13.39
N LEU A 287 30.80 6.54 -14.72
CA LEU A 287 29.77 7.10 -15.61
C LEU A 287 28.42 6.41 -15.41
N ILE A 288 28.43 5.09 -15.15
CA ILE A 288 27.21 4.33 -14.83
C ILE A 288 26.55 4.91 -13.57
N PHE A 289 27.33 5.26 -12.54
CA PHE A 289 26.81 5.87 -11.32
C PHE A 289 26.25 7.27 -11.53
N GLU A 290 26.94 8.12 -12.28
CA GLU A 290 26.44 9.45 -12.63
C GLU A 290 25.08 9.35 -13.35
N GLN A 291 24.98 8.47 -14.34
CA GLN A 291 23.74 8.23 -15.08
C GLN A 291 22.64 7.61 -14.21
N ALA A 292 22.99 6.70 -13.29
CA ALA A 292 22.02 6.08 -12.38
C ALA A 292 21.44 7.11 -11.40
N ARG A 293 22.27 8.01 -10.88
CA ARG A 293 21.84 9.12 -10.02
C ARG A 293 20.93 10.10 -10.78
N GLU A 294 21.26 10.44 -12.02
CA GLU A 294 20.40 11.26 -12.87
C GLU A 294 19.03 10.59 -13.12
N LEU A 295 19.03 9.29 -13.45
CA LEU A 295 17.80 8.52 -13.65
C LEU A 295 16.94 8.47 -12.38
N ALA A 296 17.55 8.25 -11.21
CA ALA A 296 16.86 8.24 -9.92
C ALA A 296 16.23 9.61 -9.60
N MET A 297 16.96 10.70 -9.87
CA MET A 297 16.44 12.06 -9.70
C MET A 297 15.25 12.34 -10.62
N LEU A 298 15.33 11.95 -11.90
CA LEU A 298 14.23 12.13 -12.85
C LEU A 298 12.97 11.35 -12.43
N ARG A 299 13.13 10.12 -11.90
CA ARG A 299 12.01 9.34 -11.36
C ARG A 299 11.39 9.99 -10.14
N SER A 300 12.21 10.41 -9.17
CA SER A 300 11.73 11.08 -7.96
C SER A 300 10.97 12.38 -8.28
N LEU A 301 11.44 13.17 -9.24
CA LEU A 301 10.74 14.36 -9.70
C LEU A 301 9.37 14.02 -10.31
N ARG A 302 9.30 12.95 -11.10
CA ARG A 302 8.04 12.51 -11.71
C ARG A 302 7.04 12.03 -10.68
N GLU A 303 7.48 11.25 -9.69
CA GLU A 303 6.61 10.80 -8.59
C GLU A 303 6.04 11.98 -7.78
N LEU A 304 6.87 12.99 -7.49
CA LEU A 304 6.41 14.21 -6.81
C LEU A 304 5.37 14.98 -7.63
N GLN A 305 5.55 15.03 -8.96
CA GLN A 305 4.57 15.65 -9.86
C GLN A 305 3.25 14.88 -9.86
N ASP A 306 3.30 13.55 -10.00
CA ASP A 306 2.10 12.70 -10.03
C ASP A 306 1.31 12.80 -8.72
N VAL A 307 1.99 12.82 -7.56
CA VAL A 307 1.34 13.01 -6.25
C VAL A 307 0.71 14.39 -6.12
N ALA A 308 1.39 15.45 -6.60
CA ALA A 308 0.87 16.80 -6.56
C ALA A 308 -0.38 16.96 -7.46
N GLU A 309 -0.38 16.34 -8.64
CA GLU A 309 -1.54 16.32 -9.54
C GLU A 309 -2.71 15.55 -8.95
N ALA A 310 -2.46 14.34 -8.44
CA ALA A 310 -3.49 13.52 -7.79
C ALA A 310 -4.15 14.27 -6.62
N ARG A 311 -3.37 14.99 -5.82
CA ARG A 311 -3.88 15.83 -4.73
C ARG A 311 -4.76 16.97 -5.23
N ARG A 312 -4.33 17.69 -6.27
CA ARG A 312 -5.15 18.76 -6.88
C ARG A 312 -6.48 18.22 -7.40
N HIS A 313 -6.46 17.09 -8.08
CA HIS A 313 -7.67 16.44 -8.59
C HIS A 313 -8.63 16.02 -7.46
N ALA A 314 -8.10 15.50 -6.36
CA ALA A 314 -8.90 15.16 -5.18
C ALA A 314 -9.55 16.41 -4.56
N ASP A 315 -8.79 17.49 -4.37
CA ASP A 315 -9.28 18.75 -3.81
C ASP A 315 -10.37 19.37 -4.70
N GLU A 316 -10.19 19.35 -6.03
CA GLU A 316 -11.20 19.81 -6.98
C GLU A 316 -12.47 18.96 -6.94
N SER A 317 -12.33 17.63 -6.84
CA SER A 317 -13.46 16.71 -6.76
C SER A 317 -14.26 16.94 -5.48
N GLU A 318 -13.59 17.11 -4.33
CA GLU A 318 -14.24 17.40 -3.05
C GLU A 318 -15.00 18.71 -3.11
N ASN A 319 -14.40 19.77 -3.65
CA ASN A 319 -15.06 21.07 -3.79
C ASN A 319 -16.29 21.02 -4.69
N ARG A 320 -16.20 20.30 -5.83
CA ARG A 320 -17.36 20.09 -6.72
C ARG A 320 -18.47 19.32 -6.01
N MET A 321 -18.12 18.26 -5.28
CA MET A 321 -19.08 17.45 -4.55
C MET A 321 -19.76 18.26 -3.44
N ARG A 322 -19.02 19.12 -2.74
CA ARG A 322 -19.56 20.03 -1.73
C ARG A 322 -20.58 21.01 -2.34
N HIS A 323 -20.24 21.66 -3.45
CA HIS A 323 -21.18 22.56 -4.13
C HIS A 323 -22.43 21.84 -4.67
N LEU A 324 -22.28 20.64 -5.22
CA LEU A 324 -23.43 19.84 -5.66
C LEU A 324 -24.33 19.45 -4.49
N ALA A 325 -23.76 19.08 -3.34
CA ALA A 325 -24.51 18.76 -2.12
C ALA A 325 -25.27 20.00 -1.59
N GLU A 326 -24.63 21.18 -1.58
CA GLU A 326 -25.29 22.43 -1.19
C GLU A 326 -26.48 22.75 -2.10
N GLN A 327 -26.32 22.62 -3.42
CA GLN A 327 -27.40 22.84 -4.39
C GLN A 327 -28.53 21.81 -4.24
N ALA A 328 -28.20 20.54 -3.99
CA ALA A 328 -29.17 19.48 -3.78
C ALA A 328 -29.95 19.61 -2.45
N SER A 329 -29.48 20.43 -1.50
CA SER A 329 -30.09 20.59 -0.17
C SER A 329 -31.19 21.66 -0.10
N ARG A 330 -31.33 22.51 -1.12
CA ARG A 330 -32.26 23.65 -1.15
C ARG A 330 -33.47 23.42 -2.05
N ASP A 331 -34.58 24.08 -1.73
CA ASP A 331 -35.75 24.16 -2.59
C ASP A 331 -35.48 25.12 -3.74
N ALA A 332 -35.69 24.67 -4.99
CA ALA A 332 -35.32 25.42 -6.18
C ALA A 332 -36.10 26.74 -6.37
N LEU A 333 -37.31 26.84 -5.82
CA LEU A 333 -38.13 28.04 -5.93
C LEU A 333 -37.81 29.05 -4.83
N THR A 334 -37.69 28.59 -3.59
CA THR A 334 -37.69 29.44 -2.40
C THR A 334 -36.32 29.63 -1.76
N GLY A 335 -35.34 28.78 -2.08
CA GLY A 335 -33.97 28.87 -1.58
C GLY A 335 -33.78 28.46 -0.12
N VAL A 336 -34.86 28.13 0.62
CA VAL A 336 -34.79 27.47 1.94
C VAL A 336 -34.41 25.99 1.79
N PHE A 337 -34.20 25.27 2.89
CA PHE A 337 -33.94 23.84 2.81
C PHE A 337 -35.12 23.10 2.16
N ASN A 338 -34.83 22.04 1.42
CA ASN A 338 -35.89 21.18 0.90
C ASN A 338 -36.32 20.13 1.94
N ARG A 339 -37.39 19.40 1.65
CA ARG A 339 -37.93 18.34 2.51
C ARG A 339 -36.90 17.27 2.89
N HIS A 340 -35.96 16.95 1.98
CA HIS A 340 -34.93 15.95 2.27
C HIS A 340 -33.94 16.46 3.33
N GLN A 341 -33.36 17.66 3.11
CA GLN A 341 -32.43 18.27 4.06
C GLN A 341 -33.10 18.56 5.41
N LEU A 342 -34.39 18.91 5.40
CA LEU A 342 -35.20 19.06 6.61
C LEU A 342 -35.20 17.80 7.48
N GLY A 343 -35.43 16.63 6.87
CA GLY A 343 -35.47 15.36 7.59
C GLY A 343 -34.13 15.07 8.27
N THR A 344 -33.02 15.26 7.55
CA THR A 344 -31.67 15.08 8.09
C THR A 344 -31.39 16.04 9.25
N ALA A 345 -31.72 17.32 9.09
CA ALA A 345 -31.45 18.32 10.13
C ALA A 345 -32.34 18.13 11.37
N LEU A 346 -33.62 17.80 11.19
CA LEU A 346 -34.53 17.52 12.30
C LEU A 346 -34.10 16.28 13.09
N ALA A 347 -33.62 15.23 12.41
CA ALA A 347 -33.11 14.05 13.08
C ALA A 347 -31.89 14.36 13.97
N HIS A 348 -30.94 15.13 13.43
CA HIS A 348 -29.78 15.59 14.18
C HIS A 348 -30.16 16.41 15.43
N GLU A 349 -31.02 17.41 15.26
CA GLU A 349 -31.44 18.28 16.37
C GLU A 349 -32.28 17.54 17.41
N PHE A 350 -33.13 16.59 17.00
CA PHE A 350 -33.93 15.77 17.91
C PHE A 350 -33.05 14.87 18.79
N GLU A 351 -32.04 14.21 18.19
CA GLU A 351 -31.08 13.42 18.97
C GLU A 351 -30.29 14.28 19.95
N LEU A 352 -29.81 15.44 19.50
CA LEU A 352 -29.05 16.36 20.35
C LEU A 352 -29.90 16.86 21.53
N ALA A 353 -31.13 17.30 21.25
CA ALA A 353 -32.08 17.75 22.26
C ALA A 353 -32.43 16.64 23.27
N SER A 354 -32.68 15.41 22.78
CA SER A 354 -32.96 14.24 23.62
C SER A 354 -31.80 13.92 24.57
N ARG A 355 -30.56 13.98 24.08
CA ARG A 355 -29.36 13.68 24.88
C ARG A 355 -29.03 14.78 25.90
N GLN A 356 -29.19 16.04 25.52
CA GLN A 356 -28.83 17.18 26.37
C GLN A 356 -29.99 17.64 27.28
N GLY A 357 -31.21 17.16 27.06
CA GLY A 357 -32.40 17.60 27.77
C GLY A 357 -32.84 19.02 27.41
N TRP A 358 -32.37 19.56 26.28
CA TRP A 358 -32.74 20.90 25.82
C TRP A 358 -34.07 20.91 25.07
N PRO A 359 -34.83 22.02 25.11
CA PRO A 359 -36.08 22.11 24.39
C PRO A 359 -35.83 22.27 22.88
N LEU A 360 -36.57 21.56 22.05
CA LEU A 360 -36.56 21.64 20.59
C LEU A 360 -37.99 21.90 20.11
N SER A 361 -38.27 23.12 19.67
CA SER A 361 -39.56 23.45 19.06
C SER A 361 -39.51 23.31 17.55
N ILE A 362 -40.61 22.81 16.98
CA ILE A 362 -40.88 22.85 15.55
C ILE A 362 -42.20 23.55 15.27
N ALA A 363 -42.26 24.32 14.19
CA ALA A 363 -43.47 24.97 13.70
C ALA A 363 -43.79 24.44 12.30
N PHE A 364 -44.92 23.76 12.17
CA PHE A 364 -45.49 23.42 10.87
C PHE A 364 -46.38 24.58 10.41
N ILE A 365 -46.07 25.14 9.25
CA ILE A 365 -46.67 26.38 8.73
C ILE A 365 -47.30 26.10 7.37
N ASP A 366 -48.49 26.63 7.16
CA ASP A 366 -49.18 26.55 5.88
C ASP A 366 -49.84 27.90 5.56
N LEU A 367 -49.64 28.36 4.32
CA LEU A 367 -50.15 29.65 3.85
C LEU A 367 -51.67 29.60 3.69
N ASP A 368 -52.37 30.51 4.36
CA ASP A 368 -53.83 30.54 4.35
C ASP A 368 -54.35 30.91 2.96
N ASP A 369 -55.33 30.17 2.47
CA ASP A 369 -56.03 30.44 1.20
C ASP A 369 -55.10 30.51 -0.03
N PHE A 370 -53.90 29.91 0.02
CA PHE A 370 -52.93 29.98 -1.09
C PHE A 370 -53.46 29.44 -2.41
N LYS A 371 -54.27 28.37 -2.38
CA LYS A 371 -54.98 27.90 -3.58
C LYS A 371 -55.84 28.99 -4.24
N ARG A 372 -56.51 29.85 -3.46
CA ARG A 372 -57.31 30.97 -4.00
C ARG A 372 -56.42 32.02 -4.66
N VAL A 373 -55.21 32.24 -4.14
CA VAL A 373 -54.22 33.13 -4.77
C VAL A 373 -53.82 32.57 -6.14
N ASN A 374 -53.50 31.28 -6.22
CA ASN A 374 -53.17 30.63 -7.49
C ASN A 374 -54.34 30.68 -8.48
N ASP A 375 -55.55 30.36 -8.02
CA ASP A 375 -56.75 30.33 -8.87
C ASP A 375 -57.13 31.74 -9.39
N ALA A 376 -56.90 32.79 -8.59
CA ALA A 376 -57.26 34.17 -8.94
C ALA A 376 -56.19 34.92 -9.73
N HIS A 377 -54.91 34.62 -9.50
CA HIS A 377 -53.79 35.43 -9.99
C HIS A 377 -52.74 34.61 -10.77
N GLY A 378 -52.92 33.30 -10.87
CA GLY A 378 -52.03 32.39 -11.57
C GLY A 378 -50.82 31.96 -10.75
N HIS A 379 -50.21 30.85 -11.15
CA HIS A 379 -49.09 30.23 -10.44
C HIS A 379 -47.84 31.11 -10.34
N LEU A 380 -47.58 32.00 -11.29
CA LEU A 380 -46.42 32.90 -11.23
C LEU A 380 -46.50 33.87 -10.04
N VAL A 381 -47.70 34.34 -9.71
CA VAL A 381 -47.94 35.18 -8.52
C VAL A 381 -47.83 34.32 -7.26
N GLY A 382 -48.35 33.09 -7.27
CA GLY A 382 -48.17 32.15 -6.17
C GLY A 382 -46.69 31.86 -5.88
N ASP A 383 -45.87 31.69 -6.92
CA ASP A 383 -44.43 31.48 -6.81
C ASP A 383 -43.71 32.70 -6.22
N GLU A 384 -44.15 33.92 -6.56
CA GLU A 384 -43.65 35.15 -5.95
C GLU A 384 -44.00 35.23 -4.46
N VAL A 385 -45.24 34.87 -4.10
CA VAL A 385 -45.69 34.79 -2.72
C VAL A 385 -44.85 33.79 -1.92
N LEU A 386 -44.57 32.60 -2.46
CA LEU A 386 -43.74 31.59 -1.81
C LEU A 386 -42.29 32.07 -1.62
N ARG A 387 -41.71 32.75 -2.61
CA ARG A 387 -40.37 33.36 -2.52
C ARG A 387 -40.30 34.42 -1.43
N ASN A 388 -41.23 35.36 -1.41
CA ASN A 388 -41.24 36.46 -0.45
C ASN A 388 -41.56 35.97 0.98
N PHE A 389 -42.41 34.95 1.10
CA PHE A 389 -42.69 34.31 2.37
C PHE A 389 -41.45 33.61 2.94
N ALA A 390 -40.75 32.80 2.11
CA ALA A 390 -39.52 32.14 2.52
C ALA A 390 -38.42 33.12 2.94
N GLN A 391 -38.25 34.22 2.21
CA GLN A 391 -37.34 35.31 2.60
C GLN A 391 -37.74 35.97 3.92
N THR A 392 -39.05 36.12 4.16
CA THR A 392 -39.56 36.66 5.43
C THR A 392 -39.24 35.71 6.58
N LEU A 393 -39.45 34.40 6.41
CA LEU A 393 -39.04 33.41 7.41
C LEU A 393 -37.54 33.49 7.71
N GLN A 394 -36.69 33.46 6.68
CA GLN A 394 -35.23 33.50 6.84
C GLN A 394 -34.70 34.75 7.54
N ARG A 395 -35.32 35.92 7.31
CA ARG A 395 -34.92 37.18 7.98
C ARG A 395 -35.31 37.23 9.46
N MET A 396 -36.37 36.51 9.83
CA MET A 396 -37.02 36.64 11.15
C MET A 396 -36.57 35.59 12.16
N VAL A 397 -35.88 34.54 11.70
CA VAL A 397 -35.27 33.49 12.52
C VAL A 397 -33.76 33.76 12.71
N ARG A 398 -33.16 33.20 13.76
CA ARG A 398 -31.70 33.35 14.00
C ARG A 398 -30.91 32.32 13.19
N THR A 399 -29.59 32.49 13.12
CA THR A 399 -28.68 31.62 12.36
C THR A 399 -28.74 30.14 12.75
N SER A 400 -29.05 29.83 14.01
CA SER A 400 -29.19 28.44 14.49
C SER A 400 -30.56 27.82 14.20
N ASP A 401 -31.53 28.60 13.75
CA ASP A 401 -32.84 28.10 13.37
C ASP A 401 -32.84 27.68 11.90
N LEU A 402 -33.67 26.71 11.56
CA LEU A 402 -33.72 26.15 10.21
C LEU A 402 -35.09 26.39 9.61
N VAL A 403 -35.14 26.83 8.36
CA VAL A 403 -36.36 26.97 7.58
C VAL A 403 -36.28 26.00 6.41
N ALA A 404 -37.34 25.23 6.21
CA ALA A 404 -37.46 24.34 5.07
C ALA A 404 -38.85 24.42 4.45
N ARG A 405 -38.93 24.15 3.15
CA ARG A 405 -40.19 23.92 2.46
C ARG A 405 -40.52 22.43 2.49
N TYR A 406 -41.63 22.09 3.15
CA TYR A 406 -42.08 20.71 3.32
C TYR A 406 -42.90 20.22 2.12
N GLY A 407 -43.72 21.10 1.55
CA GLY A 407 -44.67 20.79 0.49
C GLY A 407 -45.01 22.01 -0.39
N GLY A 408 -46.15 21.96 -1.07
CA GLY A 408 -46.57 22.99 -2.03
C GLY A 408 -46.59 24.40 -1.42
N GLU A 409 -47.36 24.59 -0.36
CA GLU A 409 -47.50 25.85 0.40
C GLU A 409 -47.09 25.71 1.87
N GLU A 410 -46.44 24.59 2.19
CA GLU A 410 -46.12 24.15 3.55
C GLU A 410 -44.63 24.37 3.86
N PHE A 411 -44.36 24.98 5.00
CA PHE A 411 -43.03 25.24 5.52
C PHE A 411 -42.89 24.64 6.91
N LEU A 412 -41.66 24.27 7.26
CA LEU A 412 -41.32 23.85 8.61
C LEU A 412 -40.15 24.69 9.13
N VAL A 413 -40.31 25.19 10.35
CA VAL A 413 -39.26 25.90 11.07
C VAL A 413 -38.81 25.05 12.25
N ILE A 414 -37.51 24.81 12.36
CA ILE A 414 -36.88 24.14 13.51
C ILE A 414 -36.21 25.21 14.38
N LEU A 415 -36.50 25.19 15.68
CA LEU A 415 -36.01 26.14 16.67
C LEU A 415 -35.26 25.37 17.78
N PRO A 416 -33.96 25.09 17.60
CA PRO A 416 -33.17 24.34 18.59
C PRO A 416 -32.97 25.10 19.89
N ASN A 417 -33.00 24.43 21.04
CA ASN A 417 -32.85 25.08 22.35
C ASN A 417 -33.83 26.25 22.55
N THR A 418 -35.10 26.04 22.17
CA THR A 418 -36.17 27.03 22.30
C THR A 418 -37.38 26.38 22.97
N PRO A 419 -37.82 26.85 24.14
CA PRO A 419 -39.05 26.38 24.80
C PRO A 419 -40.32 26.87 24.08
N ALA A 420 -41.46 26.26 24.36
CA ALA A 420 -42.70 26.50 23.62
C ALA A 420 -43.19 27.95 23.67
N ASP A 421 -43.04 28.63 24.81
CA ASP A 421 -43.44 30.03 24.98
C ASP A 421 -42.61 30.98 24.09
N ALA A 422 -41.29 30.79 24.08
CA ALA A 422 -40.38 31.53 23.21
C ALA A 422 -40.63 31.21 21.72
N ALA A 423 -40.86 29.93 21.39
CA ALA A 423 -41.18 29.51 20.04
C ALA A 423 -42.50 30.14 19.55
N LEU A 424 -43.53 30.16 20.39
CA LEU A 424 -44.81 30.81 20.11
C LEU A 424 -44.61 32.29 19.78
N MET A 425 -43.87 33.02 20.63
CA MET A 425 -43.57 34.43 20.38
C MET A 425 -42.84 34.66 19.05
N VAL A 426 -41.90 33.79 18.68
CA VAL A 426 -41.16 33.89 17.41
C VAL A 426 -42.11 33.71 16.22
N ILE A 427 -42.93 32.66 16.22
CA ILE A 427 -43.84 32.38 15.10
C ILE A 427 -44.98 33.41 15.02
N GLU A 428 -45.51 33.89 16.15
CA GLU A 428 -46.50 34.97 16.17
C GLU A 428 -45.95 36.28 15.60
N ARG A 429 -44.69 36.61 15.92
CA ARG A 429 -44.01 37.76 15.34
C ARG A 429 -43.83 37.61 13.82
N ILE A 430 -43.47 36.41 13.36
CA ILE A 430 -43.40 36.10 11.93
C ILE A 430 -44.77 36.27 11.28
N LEU A 431 -45.85 35.78 11.91
CA LEU A 431 -47.21 35.92 11.41
C LEU A 431 -47.62 37.38 11.25
N ALA A 432 -47.36 38.21 12.27
CA ALA A 432 -47.66 39.63 12.23
C ALA A 432 -46.88 40.35 11.12
N GLU A 433 -45.63 39.98 10.88
CA GLU A 433 -44.79 40.54 9.83
C GLU A 433 -45.27 40.10 8.44
N THR A 434 -45.59 38.81 8.26
CA THR A 434 -46.15 38.27 7.01
C THR A 434 -47.47 38.98 6.64
N ALA A 435 -48.36 39.19 7.61
CA ALA A 435 -49.64 39.84 7.39
C ALA A 435 -49.52 41.32 6.95
N ARG A 436 -48.41 41.99 7.28
CA ARG A 436 -48.15 43.40 6.95
C ARG A 436 -47.26 43.59 5.73
N THR A 437 -46.53 42.55 5.34
CA THR A 437 -45.58 42.61 4.22
C THR A 437 -46.30 42.24 2.93
N PRO A 438 -46.25 43.08 1.88
CA PRO A 438 -46.73 42.71 0.55
C PRO A 438 -45.98 41.48 0.02
N MET A 439 -46.69 40.40 -0.25
CA MET A 439 -46.10 39.15 -0.75
C MET A 439 -46.07 39.07 -2.27
N ALA A 440 -46.84 39.91 -2.96
CA ALA A 440 -46.71 40.15 -4.40
C ALA A 440 -47.29 41.53 -4.76
N GLN A 441 -46.81 42.11 -5.87
CA GLN A 441 -47.37 43.36 -6.39
C GLN A 441 -48.33 43.07 -7.57
N LEU A 442 -49.62 43.35 -7.38
CA LEU A 442 -50.63 43.20 -8.42
C LEU A 442 -51.01 44.56 -9.03
N GLN A 443 -51.62 44.55 -10.21
CA GLN A 443 -52.15 45.77 -10.83
C GLN A 443 -53.24 46.45 -9.98
N GLY A 444 -53.93 45.70 -9.11
CA GLY A 444 -54.95 46.19 -8.18
C GLY A 444 -54.42 46.62 -6.80
N GLY A 445 -53.11 46.56 -6.56
CA GLY A 445 -52.50 46.88 -5.26
C GLY A 445 -51.67 45.71 -4.67
N PRO A 446 -51.05 45.92 -3.49
CA PRO A 446 -50.21 44.92 -2.84
C PRO A 446 -51.04 43.73 -2.32
N LEU A 447 -50.65 42.51 -2.68
CA LEU A 447 -51.25 41.28 -2.17
C LEU A 447 -50.66 40.95 -0.80
N HIS A 448 -51.51 40.86 0.21
CA HIS A 448 -51.14 40.43 1.56
C HIS A 448 -51.75 39.06 1.83
N ILE A 449 -51.00 38.20 2.53
CA ILE A 449 -51.47 36.87 2.92
C ILE A 449 -51.18 36.64 4.41
N THR A 450 -51.83 35.62 4.98
CA THR A 450 -51.58 35.14 6.35
C THR A 450 -51.17 33.68 6.30
N PHE A 451 -50.76 33.14 7.43
CA PHE A 451 -50.57 31.70 7.57
C PHE A 451 -51.18 31.19 8.86
N SER A 452 -51.41 29.88 8.86
CA SER A 452 -51.70 29.12 10.07
C SER A 452 -50.47 28.32 10.45
N ALA A 453 -50.20 28.20 11.75
CA ALA A 453 -49.08 27.40 12.25
C ALA A 453 -49.48 26.51 13.43
N GLY A 454 -48.88 25.33 13.50
CA GLY A 454 -48.93 24.41 14.63
C GLY A 454 -47.54 24.19 15.21
N LEU A 455 -47.40 24.49 16.51
CA LEU A 455 -46.15 24.34 17.24
C LEU A 455 -46.16 23.07 18.10
N ALA A 456 -45.05 22.35 18.13
CA ALA A 456 -44.81 21.28 19.09
C ALA A 456 -43.36 21.35 19.60
N THR A 457 -43.15 21.02 20.87
CA THR A 457 -41.84 21.15 21.53
C THR A 457 -41.47 19.86 22.24
N HIS A 458 -40.30 19.34 21.90
CA HIS A 458 -39.68 18.19 22.55
C HIS A 458 -38.68 18.63 23.62
N GLY A 459 -38.66 17.99 24.79
CA GLY A 459 -37.65 18.23 25.82
C GLY A 459 -37.92 19.47 26.70
N GLY A 460 -37.04 19.75 27.66
CA GLY A 460 -37.24 20.78 28.68
C GLY A 460 -38.22 20.38 29.81
N VAL A 461 -38.99 21.34 30.33
CA VAL A 461 -39.99 21.15 31.42
C VAL A 461 -41.34 20.63 30.90
N GLU A 462 -41.47 20.49 29.58
CA GLU A 462 -42.76 20.27 28.91
C GLU A 462 -43.04 18.78 28.70
N ARG A 463 -42.57 18.20 27.59
CA ARG A 463 -42.86 16.82 27.22
C ARG A 463 -41.76 16.20 26.38
N GLN A 464 -41.51 14.92 26.60
CA GLN A 464 -40.66 14.11 25.73
C GLN A 464 -41.54 13.37 24.71
N PHE A 465 -41.23 13.55 23.43
CA PHE A 465 -41.79 12.74 22.36
C PHE A 465 -40.93 11.49 22.14
N GLU A 466 -41.57 10.35 21.88
CA GLU A 466 -40.89 9.06 21.69
C GLU A 466 -40.11 8.98 20.36
N SER A 467 -40.52 9.76 19.36
CA SER A 467 -39.88 9.81 18.05
C SER A 467 -40.13 11.15 17.33
N ILE A 468 -39.37 11.37 16.26
CA ILE A 468 -39.51 12.53 15.38
C ILE A 468 -40.89 12.56 14.71
N GLU A 469 -41.41 11.40 14.33
CA GLU A 469 -42.72 11.26 13.69
C GLU A 469 -43.84 11.73 14.62
N HIS A 470 -43.77 11.39 15.92
CA HIS A 470 -44.73 11.86 16.91
C HIS A 470 -44.66 13.39 17.12
N LEU A 471 -43.46 13.97 17.08
CA LEU A 471 -43.27 15.42 17.16
C LEU A 471 -43.87 16.13 15.94
N LEU A 472 -43.58 15.64 14.73
CA LEU A 472 -44.15 16.16 13.48
C LEU A 472 -45.67 16.06 13.46
N GLN A 473 -46.23 14.91 13.86
CA GLN A 473 -47.67 14.68 13.92
C GLN A 473 -48.36 15.61 14.93
N ALA A 474 -47.71 15.90 16.07
CA ALA A 474 -48.22 16.86 17.05
C ALA A 474 -48.28 18.30 16.48
N ALA A 475 -47.25 18.71 15.74
CA ALA A 475 -47.22 20.01 15.07
C ALA A 475 -48.29 20.11 13.97
N ASP A 476 -48.40 19.09 13.10
CA ASP A 476 -49.37 19.05 12.00
C ASP A 476 -50.84 19.01 12.49
N SER A 477 -51.16 18.16 13.46
CA SER A 477 -52.50 18.13 14.07
C SER A 477 -52.86 19.46 14.73
N THR A 478 -51.87 20.19 15.24
CA THR A 478 -52.07 21.51 15.82
C THR A 478 -52.28 22.59 14.74
N LEU A 479 -51.58 22.49 13.61
CA LEU A 479 -51.82 23.33 12.44
C LEU A 479 -53.25 23.14 11.92
N TYR A 480 -53.74 21.91 11.86
CA TYR A 480 -55.12 21.62 11.50
C TYR A 480 -56.12 22.35 12.42
N ARG A 481 -55.88 22.35 13.74
CA ARG A 481 -56.68 23.15 14.70
C ARG A 481 -56.62 24.65 14.41
N SER A 482 -55.44 25.19 14.08
CA SER A 482 -55.29 26.60 13.69
C SER A 482 -56.17 26.95 12.49
N LYS A 483 -56.16 26.12 11.45
CA LYS A 483 -57.00 26.31 10.25
C LYS A 483 -58.49 26.25 10.58
N HIS A 484 -58.92 25.28 11.39
CA HIS A 484 -60.33 25.11 11.75
C HIS A 484 -60.88 26.17 12.69
N ARG A 485 -60.04 26.75 13.56
CA ARG A 485 -60.46 27.81 14.49
C ARG A 485 -60.55 29.19 13.84
N GLY A 486 -60.33 29.30 12.52
CA GLY A 486 -60.53 30.54 11.76
C GLY A 486 -59.27 31.10 11.09
N ARG A 487 -58.19 30.30 10.95
CA ARG A 487 -56.94 30.68 10.27
C ARG A 487 -56.23 31.88 10.90
N ASN A 488 -55.15 32.37 10.27
CA ASN A 488 -54.34 33.51 10.69
C ASN A 488 -53.94 33.44 12.17
N ARG A 489 -53.36 32.30 12.57
CA ARG A 489 -52.99 32.06 13.97
C ARG A 489 -51.92 31.00 14.13
N VAL A 490 -51.27 31.07 15.28
CA VAL A 490 -50.34 30.07 15.77
C VAL A 490 -51.01 29.37 16.95
N THR A 491 -51.01 28.04 16.95
CA THR A 491 -51.47 27.25 18.09
C THR A 491 -50.31 26.39 18.57
N ALA A 492 -50.08 26.34 19.89
CA ALA A 492 -49.13 25.42 20.50
C ALA A 492 -49.83 24.11 20.88
N TYR A 493 -49.13 22.99 20.70
CA TYR A 493 -49.63 21.68 21.07
C TYR A 493 -49.78 21.58 22.59
N ASP A 494 -51.01 21.41 23.05
CA ASP A 494 -51.32 21.09 24.44
C ASP A 494 -51.76 19.62 24.54
N ALA A 495 -51.07 18.87 25.41
CA ALA A 495 -51.31 17.47 25.70
C ALA A 495 -52.61 17.20 26.44
N THR A 496 -53.18 18.22 27.10
CA THR A 496 -54.39 18.09 27.92
C THR A 496 -55.68 18.21 27.11
N ASP A 497 -55.58 18.68 25.86
CA ASP A 497 -56.71 18.86 24.93
C ASP A 497 -56.84 17.63 24.02
N VAL A 498 -57.25 16.48 24.59
CA VAL A 498 -57.50 15.24 23.82
C VAL A 498 -58.85 15.36 23.10
N SER A 499 -58.85 16.03 21.94
CA SER A 499 -59.84 15.80 20.89
C SER A 499 -59.21 14.91 19.83
N THR A 500 -59.73 13.69 19.70
CA THR A 500 -59.34 12.64 18.75
C THR A 500 -59.15 13.20 17.32
N PRO A 501 -58.03 12.92 16.62
CA PRO A 501 -57.96 13.24 15.20
C PRO A 501 -58.90 12.31 14.41
N PRO A 502 -59.68 12.81 13.43
CA PRO A 502 -60.33 11.94 12.47
C PRO A 502 -59.26 11.33 11.54
N ASN A 503 -59.38 10.03 11.28
CA ASN A 503 -58.56 9.27 10.33
C ASN A 503 -58.24 10.07 9.05
N LEU A 504 -56.95 10.25 8.78
CA LEU A 504 -56.45 10.85 7.54
C LEU A 504 -56.59 9.86 6.38
N ARG A 505 -57.13 10.39 5.27
CA ARG A 505 -57.24 9.73 3.97
C ARG A 505 -55.84 9.52 3.38
N ALA A 506 -55.63 8.34 2.80
CA ALA A 506 -54.53 8.06 1.90
C ALA A 506 -54.67 8.89 0.62
N HIS A 507 -53.61 9.59 0.22
CA HIS A 507 -53.29 9.91 -1.17
C HIS A 507 -51.77 9.99 -1.35
#